data_AF-A0AB33R6U1-F1
#
_entry.id   AF-A0AB33R6U1-F1
#
_cell.length_a   1.000
_cell.length_b   1.000
_cell.length_c   1.000
_cell.angle_alpha   90.00
_cell.angle_beta   90.00
_cell.angle_gamma   90.00
#
_symmetry.space_group_name_H-M   'P 1'
#
loop_
_entity.id
_entity.type
_entity.pdbx_description
1 polymer ?
#
loop_
_entity_poly.entity_id
_entity_poly.type
_entity_poly.pdbx_seq_one_letter_code
_entity_poly.pdbx_strand_id
1 'polypeptide(L)'
;MSRKGVQEYDVTNVSERSIKIIKKAMYDEGTGFKPIHFYGIAICEGTREFYRPTYPFVRSEEDLDSLKDFINLYETDLLTFYTHGHNYDFGCFIYGIGNDGKDKFRDRWFKEGVIFY
;
A
#
# COMPACT_ATOMS: atom_id res chain seq x y z
N MET A 1 -34.35 -18.90 -37.48
CA MET A 1 -33.35 -19.35 -36.50
C MET A 1 -32.19 -18.36 -36.53
N SER A 2 -32.30 -17.27 -35.79
CA SER A 2 -31.27 -16.22 -35.75
C SER A 2 -30.20 -16.59 -34.73
N ARG A 3 -28.96 -16.78 -35.20
CA ARG A 3 -27.80 -16.97 -34.35
C ARG A 3 -27.56 -15.66 -33.59
N LYS A 4 -27.71 -15.74 -32.27
CA LYS A 4 -27.40 -14.66 -31.33
C LYS A 4 -25.97 -14.19 -31.59
N GLY A 5 -25.82 -12.89 -31.82
CA GLY A 5 -24.53 -12.24 -31.81
C GLY A 5 -23.87 -12.48 -30.46
N VAL A 6 -22.68 -13.08 -30.49
CA VAL A 6 -21.77 -13.02 -29.36
C VAL A 6 -21.33 -11.56 -29.31
N GLN A 7 -21.86 -10.83 -28.34
CA GLN A 7 -21.27 -9.57 -27.92
C GLN A 7 -19.89 -9.94 -27.40
N GLU A 8 -18.85 -9.66 -28.20
CA GLU A 8 -17.50 -9.58 -27.68
C GLU A 8 -17.55 -8.53 -26.58
N TYR A 9 -17.44 -8.99 -25.34
CA TYR A 9 -17.17 -8.11 -24.23
C TYR A 9 -15.81 -7.50 -24.53
N ASP A 10 -15.81 -6.22 -24.88
CA ASP A 10 -14.63 -5.38 -24.76
C ASP A 10 -14.05 -5.70 -23.38
N VAL A 11 -12.81 -6.21 -23.37
CA VAL A 11 -12.08 -6.50 -22.14
C VAL A 11 -11.87 -5.15 -21.48
N THR A 12 -12.84 -4.77 -20.64
CA THR A 12 -12.89 -3.49 -19.97
C THR A 12 -11.59 -3.30 -19.22
N ASN A 13 -10.79 -2.33 -19.68
CA ASN A 13 -9.68 -1.69 -18.98
C ASN A 13 -9.21 -2.47 -17.76
N VAL A 14 -8.17 -3.29 -17.92
CA VAL A 14 -7.37 -3.70 -16.78
C VAL A 14 -6.87 -2.40 -16.18
N SER A 15 -7.48 -1.97 -15.07
CA SER A 15 -6.91 -0.93 -14.23
C SER A 15 -5.61 -1.51 -13.68
N GLU A 16 -4.53 -1.40 -14.44
CA GLU A 16 -3.18 -1.82 -14.01
C GLU A 16 -2.74 -0.84 -12.94
N ARG A 17 -3.23 -1.08 -11.72
CA ARG A 17 -2.77 -0.38 -10.55
C ARG A 17 -1.39 -0.89 -10.20
N SER A 18 -0.51 0.02 -9.84
CA SER A 18 0.85 -0.29 -9.41
C SER A 18 1.22 0.48 -8.15
N ILE A 19 2.26 0.02 -7.46
CA ILE A 19 2.77 0.64 -6.24
C ILE A 19 4.07 1.36 -6.55
N LYS A 20 4.14 2.63 -6.17
CA LYS A 20 5.35 3.46 -6.27
C LYS A 20 5.77 3.90 -4.87
N ILE A 21 7.06 3.75 -4.54
CA ILE A 21 7.63 4.36 -3.33
C ILE A 21 7.78 5.87 -3.55
N ILE A 22 7.29 6.65 -2.59
CA ILE A 22 7.33 8.11 -2.62
C ILE A 22 7.93 8.67 -1.33
N LYS A 23 8.74 9.72 -1.47
CA LYS A 23 9.23 10.51 -0.36
C LYS A 23 8.15 11.48 0.09
N LYS A 24 7.84 11.48 1.38
CA LYS A 24 6.84 12.33 2.02
C LYS A 24 7.52 13.20 3.08
N ALA A 25 6.99 14.42 3.28
CA ALA A 25 7.42 15.31 4.34
C ALA A 25 6.33 15.41 5.39
N MET A 26 6.72 15.28 6.67
CA MET A 26 5.88 15.60 7.81
C MET A 26 6.46 16.84 8.49
N TYR A 27 5.57 17.78 8.83
CA TYR A 27 5.93 18.92 9.65
C TYR A 27 5.57 18.57 11.09
N ASP A 28 6.59 18.56 11.96
CA ASP A 28 6.41 18.51 13.40
C ASP A 28 6.49 19.95 13.92
N GLU A 29 5.39 20.43 14.52
CA GLU A 29 5.31 21.77 15.11
C GLU A 29 6.31 21.96 16.26
N GLY A 30 6.79 20.87 16.88
CA GLY A 30 7.72 20.88 18.01
C GLY A 30 9.21 21.01 17.63
N THR A 31 9.60 20.72 16.39
CA THR A 31 11.03 20.61 15.99
C THR A 31 11.56 21.80 15.19
N GLY A 32 10.86 22.93 15.17
CA GLY A 32 11.37 24.16 14.56
C GLY A 32 11.50 24.08 13.03
N PHE A 33 10.42 23.72 12.35
CA PHE A 33 10.25 23.81 10.88
C PHE A 33 11.16 22.94 10.00
N LYS A 34 11.96 22.03 10.55
CA LYS A 34 12.68 21.04 9.72
C LYS A 34 11.74 19.91 9.31
N PRO A 35 11.52 19.67 8.01
CA PRO A 35 10.67 18.57 7.57
C PRO A 35 11.33 17.23 7.92
N ILE A 36 10.59 16.38 8.64
CA ILE A 36 10.96 14.98 8.82
C ILE A 36 10.52 14.25 7.56
N HIS A 37 11.45 13.57 6.91
CA HIS A 37 11.15 12.81 5.71
C HIS A 37 10.87 11.36 6.06
N PHE A 38 9.86 10.79 5.40
CA PHE A 38 9.55 9.37 5.48
C PHE A 38 9.25 8.86 4.06
N TYR A 39 9.37 7.56 3.87
CA TYR A 39 9.16 6.91 2.59
C TYR A 39 7.95 6.01 2.70
N GLY A 40 6.89 6.32 1.95
CA GLY A 40 5.68 5.52 1.92
C GLY A 40 5.35 5.11 0.49
N ILE A 41 4.11 4.70 0.26
CA ILE A 41 3.66 4.32 -1.07
C ILE A 41 2.64 5.29 -1.67
N ALA A 42 2.55 5.25 -2.99
CA ALA A 42 1.46 5.76 -3.80
C ALA A 42 0.92 4.63 -4.66
N ILE A 43 -0.41 4.55 -4.77
CA ILE A 43 -1.11 3.69 -5.72
C ILE A 43 -1.28 4.50 -7.01
N CYS A 44 -0.77 3.96 -8.11
CA CYS A 44 -0.85 4.56 -9.43
C CYS A 44 -1.88 3.84 -10.30
N GLU A 45 -2.58 4.56 -11.17
CA GLU A 45 -3.33 4.01 -12.30
C GLU A 45 -2.63 4.46 -13.59
N GLY A 46 -1.94 3.54 -14.25
CA GLY A 46 -0.98 3.90 -15.29
C GLY A 46 0.12 4.82 -14.75
N THR A 47 0.27 6.01 -15.33
CA THR A 47 1.30 6.99 -14.92
C THR A 47 0.83 7.97 -13.84
N ARG A 48 -0.46 7.95 -13.47
CA ARG A 48 -1.06 8.90 -12.53
C ARG A 48 -1.12 8.32 -11.14
N GLU A 49 -0.68 9.08 -10.13
CA GLU A 49 -0.95 8.76 -8.73
C GLU A 49 -2.44 8.92 -8.44
N PHE A 50 -3.09 7.81 -8.12
CA PHE A 50 -4.51 7.71 -7.78
C PHE A 50 -4.75 7.97 -6.30
N TYR A 51 -3.89 7.40 -5.43
CA TYR A 51 -4.05 7.48 -3.98
C TYR A 51 -2.71 7.44 -3.25
N ARG A 52 -2.58 8.19 -2.15
CA ARG A 52 -1.39 8.23 -1.29
C ARG A 52 -1.76 7.77 0.12
N PRO A 53 -1.80 6.45 0.39
CA PRO A 53 -2.16 5.94 1.71
C PRO A 53 -1.14 6.38 2.77
N THR A 54 -1.57 6.50 4.03
CA THR A 54 -0.65 6.80 5.13
C THR A 54 0.40 5.71 5.31
N TYR A 55 -0.04 4.45 5.23
CA TYR A 55 0.77 3.23 5.40
C TYR A 55 0.88 2.44 4.09
N PRO A 56 1.76 1.45 3.99
CA PRO A 56 2.96 1.29 4.81
C PRO A 56 3.96 2.43 4.58
N PHE A 57 4.82 2.67 5.56
CA PHE A 57 5.95 3.58 5.41
C PHE A 57 7.14 3.21 6.29
N VAL A 58 8.30 3.78 5.98
CA VAL A 58 9.51 3.75 6.81
C VAL A 58 9.98 5.18 7.10
N ARG A 59 10.66 5.38 8.23
CA ARG A 59 11.07 6.72 8.71
C ARG A 59 12.48 7.12 8.27
N SER A 60 13.25 6.19 7.71
CA SER A 60 14.63 6.43 7.28
C SER A 60 14.84 5.88 5.87
N GLU A 61 15.92 6.33 5.23
CA GLU A 61 16.34 5.79 3.93
C GLU A 61 16.99 4.42 4.08
N GLU A 62 17.56 4.13 5.25
CA GLU A 62 18.22 2.86 5.59
C GLU A 62 17.23 1.68 5.57
N ASP A 63 15.97 1.94 5.90
CA ASP A 63 14.90 0.94 5.94
C ASP A 63 14.17 0.79 4.58
N LEU A 64 14.60 1.47 3.52
CA LEU A 64 13.91 1.44 2.22
C LEU A 64 13.87 0.03 1.61
N ASP A 65 14.90 -0.78 1.82
CA ASP A 65 14.92 -2.13 1.30
C ASP A 65 13.90 -3.02 2.02
N SER A 66 13.71 -2.85 3.33
CA SER A 66 12.61 -3.49 4.07
C SER A 66 11.23 -3.11 3.53
N LEU A 67 11.03 -1.83 3.16
CA LEU A 67 9.78 -1.39 2.54
C LEU A 67 9.56 -2.03 1.17
N LYS A 68 10.62 -2.15 0.35
CA LYS A 68 10.54 -2.84 -0.95
C LYS A 68 10.20 -4.31 -0.76
N ASP A 69 10.82 -4.99 0.19
CA ASP A 69 10.55 -6.39 0.50
C ASP A 69 9.11 -6.60 0.97
N PHE A 70 8.59 -5.69 1.80
CA PHE A 70 7.19 -5.68 2.20
C PHE A 70 6.26 -5.54 0.98
N ILE A 71 6.53 -4.56 0.11
CA ILE A 71 5.72 -4.33 -1.09
C ILE A 71 5.77 -5.54 -2.02
N ASN A 72 6.97 -6.08 -2.29
CA ASN A 72 7.14 -7.23 -3.18
C ASN A 72 6.40 -8.47 -2.65
N LEU A 73 6.39 -8.68 -1.33
CA LEU A 73 5.72 -9.83 -0.74
C LEU A 73 4.20 -9.69 -0.74
N TYR A 74 3.68 -8.46 -0.62
CA TYR A 74 2.24 -8.19 -0.44
C TYR A 74 1.63 -7.32 -1.55
N GLU A 75 2.23 -7.24 -2.73
CA GLU A 75 1.83 -6.27 -3.76
C GLU A 75 0.36 -6.44 -4.14
N THR A 76 -0.07 -7.66 -4.44
CA THR A 76 -1.45 -7.97 -4.83
C THR A 76 -2.43 -7.66 -3.69
N ASP A 77 -2.05 -7.98 -2.46
CA ASP A 77 -2.86 -7.71 -1.27
C ASP A 77 -3.00 -6.22 -1.00
N LEU A 78 -1.92 -5.45 -1.14
CA LEU A 78 -1.92 -3.99 -0.97
C LEU A 78 -2.77 -3.31 -2.03
N LEU A 79 -2.66 -3.71 -3.29
CA LEU A 79 -3.49 -3.19 -4.38
C LEU A 79 -4.97 -3.50 -4.14
N THR A 80 -5.29 -4.71 -3.66
CA THR A 80 -6.65 -5.11 -3.30
C THR A 80 -7.16 -4.29 -2.11
N PHE A 81 -6.36 -4.16 -1.06
CA PHE A 81 -6.71 -3.44 0.16
C PHE A 81 -7.02 -1.96 -0.11
N TYR A 82 -6.18 -1.30 -0.92
CA TYR A 82 -6.36 0.11 -1.27
C TYR A 82 -7.37 0.34 -2.42
N THR A 83 -8.00 -0.70 -2.95
CA THR A 83 -8.90 -0.57 -4.11
C THR A 83 -10.08 0.37 -3.87
N HIS A 84 -10.53 0.47 -2.62
CA HIS A 84 -11.65 1.31 -2.19
C HIS A 84 -11.21 2.48 -1.28
N GLY A 85 -9.90 2.74 -1.17
CA GLY A 85 -9.37 3.80 -0.29
C GLY A 85 -9.44 3.50 1.21
N HIS A 86 -9.64 2.23 1.59
CA HIS A 86 -9.60 1.82 3.00
C HIS A 86 -8.18 1.91 3.57
N ASN A 87 -8.09 2.31 4.83
CA ASN A 87 -6.81 2.61 5.50
C ASN A 87 -6.79 2.21 6.98
N TYR A 88 -7.70 1.33 7.41
CA TYR A 88 -7.94 1.10 8.83
C TYR A 88 -7.02 0.02 9.44
N ASP A 89 -6.83 -1.14 8.79
CA ASP A 89 -5.97 -2.23 9.31
C ASP A 89 -5.64 -3.29 8.22
N PHE A 90 -4.45 -3.23 7.64
CA PHE A 90 -3.89 -4.19 6.68
C PHE A 90 -3.52 -5.51 7.36
N GLY A 91 -3.09 -5.50 8.63
CA GLY A 91 -2.81 -6.72 9.38
C GLY A 91 -4.05 -7.60 9.53
N CYS A 92 -5.19 -7.01 9.86
CA CYS A 92 -6.50 -7.65 9.91
C CYS A 92 -6.97 -8.08 8.52
N PHE A 93 -6.64 -7.34 7.46
CA PHE A 93 -6.95 -7.75 6.09
C PHE A 93 -6.27 -9.08 5.73
N ILE A 94 -5.00 -9.26 6.11
CA ILE A 94 -4.25 -10.50 5.83
C ILE A 94 -4.66 -11.65 6.76
N TYR A 95 -4.80 -11.41 8.07
CA TYR A 95 -4.95 -12.48 9.07
C TYR A 95 -6.36 -12.64 9.65
N GLY A 96 -7.30 -11.76 9.31
CA GLY A 96 -8.64 -11.73 9.88
C GLY A 96 -8.69 -11.21 11.33
N ILE A 97 -9.89 -11.23 11.91
CA ILE A 97 -10.16 -10.77 13.28
C ILE A 97 -10.06 -11.95 14.25
N GLY A 98 -9.49 -11.71 15.44
CA GLY A 98 -9.53 -12.68 16.55
C GLY A 98 -8.36 -13.68 16.59
N ASN A 99 -7.29 -13.44 15.85
CA ASN A 99 -6.06 -14.23 15.89
C ASN A 99 -4.85 -13.32 16.17
N ASP A 100 -3.92 -13.79 17.02
CA ASP A 100 -2.64 -13.12 17.33
C ASP A 100 -1.70 -13.00 16.12
N GLY A 101 -2.05 -13.63 14.99
CA GLY A 101 -1.31 -13.58 13.73
C GLY A 101 -1.03 -12.16 13.25
N LYS A 102 -2.02 -11.26 13.35
CA LYS A 102 -1.87 -9.86 12.92
C LYS A 102 -0.82 -9.10 13.75
N ASP A 103 -0.75 -9.38 15.05
CA ASP A 103 0.16 -8.67 15.96
C ASP A 103 1.60 -9.18 15.74
N LYS A 104 1.79 -10.49 15.59
CA LYS A 104 3.09 -11.06 15.20
C LYS A 104 3.56 -10.58 13.84
N PHE A 105 2.64 -10.45 12.89
CA PHE A 105 2.90 -9.94 11.56
C PHE A 105 3.38 -8.49 11.60
N ARG A 106 2.65 -7.62 12.32
CA ARG A 106 3.04 -6.22 12.53
C ARG A 106 4.39 -6.12 13.25
N ASP A 107 4.57 -6.87 14.33
CA ASP A 107 5.78 -6.82 15.14
C ASP A 107 7.02 -7.28 14.37
N ARG A 108 6.88 -8.26 13.47
CA ARG A 108 7.98 -8.69 12.58
C ARG A 108 8.47 -7.53 11.72
N TRP A 109 7.57 -6.88 11.01
CA TRP A 109 7.90 -5.80 10.08
C TRP A 109 8.29 -4.51 10.77
N PHE A 110 7.71 -4.23 11.93
CA PHE A 110 8.10 -3.10 12.75
C PHE A 110 9.57 -3.18 13.18
N LYS A 111 10.08 -4.38 13.47
CA LYS A 111 11.51 -4.59 13.77
C LYS A 111 12.43 -4.32 12.58
N GLU A 112 11.91 -4.47 11.37
CA GLU A 112 12.60 -4.14 10.11
C GLU A 112 12.37 -2.68 9.68
N GLY A 113 11.72 -1.87 10.52
CA GLY A 113 11.46 -0.44 10.28
C GLY A 113 10.16 -0.12 9.53
N VAL A 114 9.44 -1.14 9.03
CA VAL A 114 8.20 -0.96 8.26
C VAL A 114 7.01 -0.77 9.20
N ILE A 115 6.35 0.37 9.08
CA ILE A 115 5.20 0.75 9.88
C ILE A 115 3.94 0.62 9.04
N PHE A 116 2.98 -0.17 9.54
CA PHE A 116 1.62 -0.25 9.04
C PHE A 116 0.64 -0.58 10.17
N TYR A 117 -0.64 -0.35 9.91
CA TYR A 117 -1.76 -0.94 10.62
C TYR A 117 -2.46 -1.84 9.65
#